data_AF-A0A7D3VTB4-F1
#
_entry.id   AF-A0A7D3VTB4-F1
#
_cell.length_a   1.000
_cell.length_b   1.000
_cell.length_c   1.000
_cell.angle_alpha   90.00
_cell.angle_beta   90.00
_cell.angle_gamma   90.00
#
_symmetry.space_group_name_H-M   'P 1'
#
loop_
_entity.id
_entity.type
_entity.pdbx_description
1 polymer ?
#
loop_
_entity_poly.entity_id
_entity_poly.type
_entity_poly.pdbx_seq_one_letter_code
_entity_poly.pdbx_strand_id
1 'polypeptide(L)'
;MIAEGEWRAAPPRRRSPLPWLALAGVVATITAAATLVLGLGDTLTGPDRTRGRLLPLQAASPAVRATRPTPRSERPATPAPAPAPAVPLRQALLRLRFAVGQGVAAGDVRADVGVDLTNLIQGMLAHPRGDPDVTDLQHKIATRTREGAITAARSTQLHQILTQAARP
;
A
#
# COMPACT_ATOMS: atom_id res chain seq x y z
N MET A 1 -48.70 9.35 -61.16
CA MET A 1 -47.27 9.00 -60.96
C MET A 1 -46.50 10.29 -61.09
N ILE A 2 -45.79 10.85 -60.11
CA ILE A 2 -45.10 10.33 -58.91
C ILE A 2 -45.38 11.28 -57.72
N ALA A 3 -45.28 10.71 -56.52
CA ALA A 3 -45.80 11.14 -55.24
C ALA A 3 -45.11 12.33 -54.56
N GLU A 4 -45.90 13.03 -53.75
CA GLU A 4 -45.44 13.92 -52.67
C GLU A 4 -44.82 13.12 -51.52
N GLY A 5 -43.86 13.73 -50.84
CA GLY A 5 -43.14 13.18 -49.68
C GLY A 5 -42.76 14.28 -48.71
N GLU A 6 -43.77 14.90 -48.14
CA GLU A 6 -43.71 15.92 -47.11
C GLU A 6 -43.33 15.30 -45.73
N TRP A 7 -42.48 16.00 -44.99
CA TRP A 7 -42.18 15.91 -43.55
C TRP A 7 -41.56 14.63 -42.97
N ARG A 8 -40.43 14.78 -42.26
CA ARG A 8 -40.39 15.01 -40.80
C ARG A 8 -38.95 14.98 -40.29
N ALA A 9 -38.53 16.11 -39.71
CA ALA A 9 -37.35 16.20 -38.86
C ALA A 9 -37.48 15.21 -37.69
N ALA A 10 -36.51 14.32 -37.53
CA ALA A 10 -36.42 13.45 -36.37
C ALA A 10 -35.70 14.18 -35.21
N PRO A 11 -36.27 14.23 -34.00
CA PRO A 11 -35.69 14.92 -32.86
C PRO A 11 -34.47 14.19 -32.25
N PRO A 12 -33.64 14.90 -31.46
CA PRO A 12 -32.43 14.35 -30.83
C PRO A 12 -32.76 13.21 -29.86
N ARG A 13 -32.02 12.10 -29.98
CA ARG A 13 -32.06 10.98 -29.02
C ARG A 13 -31.45 11.42 -27.68
N ARG A 14 -32.27 12.03 -26.83
CA ARG A 14 -32.09 12.01 -25.36
C ARG A 14 -32.29 10.57 -24.90
N ARG A 15 -31.26 9.95 -24.33
CA ARG A 15 -31.40 8.75 -23.51
C ARG A 15 -31.05 9.09 -22.07
N SER A 16 -31.97 8.69 -21.21
CA SER A 16 -32.22 9.15 -19.85
C SER A 16 -31.15 8.71 -18.85
N PRO A 17 -30.93 9.45 -17.76
CA PRO A 17 -30.11 9.02 -16.64
C PRO A 17 -30.83 7.88 -15.91
N LEU A 18 -30.25 6.69 -15.89
CA LEU A 18 -30.76 5.58 -15.07
C LEU A 18 -30.42 5.85 -13.59
N PRO A 19 -31.41 5.77 -12.68
CA PRO A 19 -31.27 6.16 -11.28
C PRO A 19 -30.51 5.08 -10.49
N TRP A 20 -29.31 5.40 -10.05
CA TRP A 20 -28.44 4.52 -9.24
C TRP A 20 -28.83 4.51 -7.74
N LEU A 21 -30.14 4.47 -7.46
CA LEU A 21 -30.70 4.33 -6.10
C LEU A 21 -31.26 2.93 -5.87
N ALA A 22 -30.43 1.90 -6.02
CA ALA A 22 -30.75 0.56 -5.55
C ALA A 22 -29.48 -0.26 -5.33
N LEU A 23 -28.85 -0.10 -4.16
CA LEU A 23 -28.42 -1.25 -3.35
C LEU A 23 -28.05 -0.78 -1.93
N ALA A 24 -29.08 -0.42 -1.18
CA ALA A 24 -29.03 -0.44 0.27
C ALA A 24 -29.51 -1.82 0.74
N GLY A 25 -28.67 -2.52 1.52
CA GLY A 25 -29.07 -3.60 2.42
C GLY A 25 -28.96 -5.03 1.90
N VAL A 26 -27.92 -5.76 2.33
CA VAL A 26 -28.06 -6.93 3.24
C VAL A 26 -26.81 -6.99 4.13
N VAL A 27 -27.07 -7.35 5.39
CA VAL A 27 -26.26 -7.24 6.60
C VAL A 27 -25.66 -8.61 6.99
N ALA A 28 -24.57 -8.55 7.76
CA ALA A 28 -24.09 -9.50 8.78
C ALA A 28 -23.16 -10.70 8.44
N THR A 29 -22.07 -10.72 9.23
CA THR A 29 -21.31 -11.86 9.80
C THR A 29 -20.38 -12.68 8.90
N ILE A 30 -19.09 -12.31 8.91
CA ILE A 30 -18.04 -13.29 9.27
C ILE A 30 -17.13 -12.63 10.32
N THR A 31 -17.31 -13.06 11.56
CA THR A 31 -16.45 -12.75 12.70
C THR A 31 -15.39 -13.85 12.82
N ALA A 32 -14.18 -13.45 13.24
CA ALA A 32 -13.03 -14.27 13.69
C ALA A 32 -12.03 -14.77 12.62
N ALA A 33 -10.91 -14.06 12.46
CA ALA A 33 -9.55 -14.53 12.79
C ALA A 33 -8.46 -13.71 12.08
N ALA A 34 -7.90 -12.68 12.76
CA ALA A 34 -6.49 -12.23 12.63
C ALA A 34 -6.21 -11.01 13.54
N THR A 35 -6.49 -11.11 14.84
CA THR A 35 -5.94 -10.19 15.85
C THR A 35 -4.50 -10.59 16.17
N LEU A 36 -3.55 -10.26 15.30
CA LEU A 36 -2.14 -10.54 15.55
C LEU A 36 -1.18 -9.54 14.90
N VAL A 37 -1.42 -8.23 15.12
CA VAL A 37 -0.34 -7.21 15.04
C VAL A 37 -0.63 -6.11 16.09
N LEU A 38 -0.63 -6.49 17.37
CA LEU A 38 -0.45 -5.56 18.48
C LEU A 38 0.46 -6.24 19.50
N GLY A 39 1.74 -5.87 19.49
CA GLY A 39 2.70 -6.35 20.47
C GLY A 39 4.13 -6.31 19.99
N LEU A 40 4.73 -5.12 19.92
CA LEU A 40 6.20 -4.91 19.96
C LEU A 40 6.58 -3.42 20.03
N GLY A 41 5.88 -2.63 20.85
CA GLY A 41 6.06 -1.17 20.86
C GLY A 41 6.23 -0.49 22.21
N ASP A 42 6.26 -1.20 23.35
CA ASP A 42 6.08 -0.50 24.64
C ASP A 42 6.84 -1.07 25.85
N THR A 43 8.16 -1.31 25.72
CA THR A 43 9.02 -1.57 26.89
C THR A 43 10.43 -1.01 26.73
N LEU A 44 10.59 0.31 26.73
CA LEU A 44 11.85 0.96 27.15
C LEU A 44 11.52 2.26 27.91
N THR A 45 10.91 2.11 29.09
CA THR A 45 10.95 3.14 30.14
C THR A 45 11.22 2.41 31.45
N GLY A 46 12.49 2.29 31.79
CA GLY A 46 12.94 1.78 33.09
C GLY A 46 13.49 2.94 33.91
N PRO A 47 12.92 3.25 35.09
CA PRO A 47 13.40 4.31 35.96
C PRO A 47 14.57 3.85 36.86
N ASP A 48 15.44 4.81 37.16
CA ASP A 48 16.31 5.01 38.34
C ASP A 48 16.67 3.83 39.25
N ARG A 49 17.98 3.62 39.44
CA ARG A 49 18.56 3.15 40.72
C ARG A 49 19.84 3.92 41.05
N THR A 50 19.75 4.77 42.07
CA THR A 50 20.90 5.42 42.73
C THR A 50 21.13 4.83 44.14
N ARG A 51 22.41 4.88 44.57
CA ARG A 51 22.96 4.75 45.95
C ARG A 51 22.92 3.34 46.58
N GLY A 52 23.97 2.79 47.20
CA GLY A 52 25.30 3.29 47.61
C GLY A 52 25.65 2.74 48.99
N ARG A 53 26.82 2.09 49.18
CA ARG A 53 27.67 2.07 50.42
C ARG A 53 28.84 1.06 50.30
N LEU A 54 30.10 1.53 50.16
CA LEU A 54 31.22 1.68 51.16
C LEU A 54 31.90 0.36 51.59
N LEU A 55 33.13 -0.01 51.13
CA LEU A 55 34.54 0.30 51.57
C LEU A 55 35.18 -0.94 52.27
N PRO A 56 36.51 -1.12 52.47
CA PRO A 56 37.73 -0.59 51.81
C PRO A 56 38.84 -1.64 51.49
N LEU A 57 39.84 -1.21 50.70
CA LEU A 57 41.27 -1.61 50.65
C LEU A 57 41.67 -3.11 50.65
N GLN A 58 42.11 -3.61 49.48
CA GLN A 58 43.17 -4.63 49.42
C GLN A 58 44.17 -4.30 48.30
N ALA A 59 45.40 -4.01 48.69
CA ALA A 59 46.55 -3.80 47.81
C ALA A 59 47.17 -5.15 47.42
N ALA A 60 47.51 -5.33 46.13
CA ALA A 60 48.82 -5.83 45.64
C ALA A 60 48.78 -6.27 44.16
N SER A 61 49.80 -5.78 43.45
CA SER A 61 50.51 -6.39 42.30
C SER A 61 50.00 -6.19 40.87
N PRO A 62 50.88 -5.72 39.95
CA PRO A 62 50.59 -5.59 38.53
C PRO A 62 50.85 -6.92 37.81
N ALA A 63 49.84 -7.44 37.11
CA ALA A 63 50.02 -8.50 36.14
C ALA A 63 49.82 -7.93 34.73
N VAL A 64 50.93 -7.76 34.02
CA VAL A 64 50.97 -7.51 32.57
C VAL A 64 50.19 -8.62 31.88
N ARG A 65 49.03 -8.30 31.31
CA ARG A 65 48.27 -9.24 30.47
C ARG A 65 48.45 -8.83 29.02
N ALA A 66 49.13 -9.70 28.28
CA ALA A 66 49.39 -9.58 26.86
C ALA A 66 48.12 -9.21 26.08
N THR A 67 48.23 -8.18 25.23
CA THR A 67 47.26 -7.87 24.19
C THR A 67 47.24 -9.00 23.17
N ARG A 68 46.27 -9.91 23.31
CA ARG A 68 45.92 -10.87 22.26
C ARG A 68 45.30 -10.07 21.10
N PRO A 69 45.77 -10.21 19.85
CA PRO A 69 45.11 -9.58 18.73
C PRO A 69 43.69 -10.15 18.63
N THR A 70 42.70 -9.27 18.69
CA THR A 70 41.31 -9.60 18.39
C THR A 70 41.26 -10.08 16.94
N PRO A 71 40.80 -11.31 16.66
CA PRO A 71 40.49 -11.68 15.29
C PRO A 71 39.39 -10.74 14.81
N ARG A 72 39.66 -10.03 13.71
CA ARG A 72 38.64 -9.27 12.97
C ARG A 72 37.61 -10.30 12.52
N SER A 73 36.47 -10.33 13.22
CA SER A 73 35.33 -11.11 12.79
C SER A 73 34.81 -10.44 11.53
N GLU A 74 35.32 -10.90 10.39
CA GLU A 74 34.81 -10.60 9.07
C GLU A 74 33.40 -11.17 9.01
N ARG A 75 32.42 -10.36 9.44
CA ARG A 75 31.01 -10.71 9.36
C ARG A 75 30.74 -11.03 7.89
N PRO A 76 30.32 -12.26 7.54
CA PRO A 76 29.93 -12.57 6.18
C PRO A 76 28.92 -11.53 5.72
N ALA A 77 29.21 -10.87 4.60
CA ALA A 77 28.25 -9.97 4.00
C ALA A 77 26.97 -10.77 3.76
N THR A 78 25.90 -10.42 4.48
CA THR A 78 24.57 -10.96 4.19
C THR A 78 24.31 -10.70 2.70
N PRO A 79 24.04 -11.74 1.89
CA PRO A 79 23.69 -11.54 0.50
C PRO A 79 22.52 -10.54 0.43
N ALA A 80 22.65 -9.54 -0.45
CA ALA A 80 21.55 -8.63 -0.70
C ALA A 80 20.29 -9.45 -1.05
N PRO A 81 19.11 -9.11 -0.51
CA PRO A 81 17.88 -9.81 -0.83
C PRO A 81 17.69 -9.84 -2.35
N ALA A 82 17.44 -11.03 -2.91
CA ALA A 82 17.12 -11.16 -4.31
C ALA A 82 15.88 -10.30 -4.64
N PRO A 83 15.86 -9.59 -5.78
CA PRO A 83 14.72 -8.78 -6.17
C PRO A 83 13.48 -9.67 -6.32
N ALA A 84 12.34 -9.18 -5.83
CA ALA A 84 11.07 -9.88 -5.99
C ALA A 84 10.77 -10.10 -7.48
N PRO A 85 10.19 -11.25 -7.86
CA PRO A 85 9.88 -11.53 -9.25
C PRO A 85 8.90 -10.49 -9.80
N ALA A 86 9.24 -9.92 -10.95
CA ALA A 86 8.35 -9.03 -11.67
C ALA A 86 7.10 -9.79 -12.13
N VAL A 87 5.93 -9.16 -12.04
CA VAL A 87 4.64 -9.72 -12.46
C VAL A 87 4.12 -8.98 -13.69
N PRO A 88 3.40 -9.64 -14.62
CA PRO A 88 2.84 -8.96 -15.78
C PRO A 88 1.99 -7.74 -15.37
N LEU A 89 2.12 -6.61 -16.08
CA LEU A 89 1.40 -5.36 -15.78
C LEU A 89 -0.10 -5.60 -15.55
N ARG A 90 -0.75 -6.39 -16.41
CA ARG A 90 -2.16 -6.73 -16.26
C ARG A 90 -2.49 -7.39 -14.92
N GLN A 91 -1.62 -8.27 -14.43
CA GLN A 91 -1.80 -8.92 -13.12
C GLN A 91 -1.58 -7.94 -11.96
N ALA A 92 -0.59 -7.05 -12.06
CA ALA A 92 -0.38 -5.98 -11.09
C ALA A 92 -1.63 -5.09 -10.97
N LEU A 93 -2.23 -4.70 -12.09
CA LEU A 93 -3.45 -3.88 -12.12
C LEU A 93 -4.66 -4.59 -11.50
N LEU A 94 -4.82 -5.90 -11.71
CA LEU A 94 -5.87 -6.68 -11.05
C LEU A 94 -5.66 -6.75 -9.53
N ARG A 95 -4.41 -6.97 -9.07
CA ARG A 95 -4.06 -6.93 -7.65
C ARG A 95 -4.33 -5.56 -7.05
N LEU A 96 -4.00 -4.50 -7.78
CA LEU A 96 -4.20 -3.13 -7.36
C LEU A 96 -5.69 -2.81 -7.19
N ARG A 97 -6.53 -3.19 -8.16
CA ARG A 97 -7.99 -3.02 -8.07
C ARG A 97 -8.56 -3.72 -6.85
N PHE A 98 -8.12 -4.94 -6.57
CA PHE A 98 -8.53 -5.67 -5.37
C PHE A 98 -8.08 -4.94 -4.10
N ALA A 99 -6.82 -4.50 -4.03
CA ALA A 99 -6.27 -3.78 -2.89
C ALA A 99 -6.98 -2.45 -2.61
N VAL A 100 -7.38 -1.72 -3.67
CA VAL A 100 -8.21 -0.50 -3.55
C VAL A 100 -9.57 -0.85 -2.94
N GLY A 101 -10.24 -1.89 -3.43
CA GLY A 101 -11.53 -2.34 -2.88
C GLY A 101 -11.44 -2.73 -1.40
N GLN A 102 -10.39 -3.46 -1.01
CA GLN A 102 -10.11 -3.79 0.39
C GLN A 102 -9.83 -2.54 1.23
N GLY A 103 -9.08 -1.58 0.68
CA GLY A 103 -8.81 -0.31 1.35
C GLY A 103 -10.08 0.52 1.58
N VAL A 104 -11.01 0.54 0.62
CA VAL A 104 -12.30 1.20 0.80
C VAL A 104 -13.12 0.51 1.89
N ALA A 105 -13.20 -0.82 1.85
CA ALA A 105 -13.95 -1.60 2.84
C ALA A 105 -13.38 -1.44 4.27
N ALA A 106 -12.06 -1.29 4.40
CA ALA A 106 -11.37 -1.07 5.67
C ALA A 106 -11.38 0.40 6.14
N GLY A 107 -11.86 1.35 5.31
CA GLY A 107 -11.79 2.78 5.60
C GLY A 107 -10.40 3.40 5.38
N ASP A 108 -9.44 2.65 4.84
CA ASP A 108 -8.10 3.14 4.48
C ASP A 108 -8.08 4.02 3.23
N VAL A 109 -9.10 3.89 2.38
CA VAL A 109 -9.29 4.67 1.15
C VAL A 109 -10.66 5.28 1.19
N ARG A 110 -10.75 6.62 1.06
CA ARG A 110 -12.04 7.29 0.95
C ARG A 110 -12.84 6.74 -0.24
N ALA A 111 -14.15 6.56 -0.07
CA ALA A 111 -15.00 5.90 -1.05
C ALA A 111 -14.96 6.58 -2.44
N ASP A 112 -14.98 7.92 -2.50
CA ASP A 112 -14.90 8.67 -3.74
C ASP A 112 -13.57 8.46 -4.47
N VAL A 113 -12.46 8.42 -3.73
CA VAL A 113 -11.14 8.10 -4.27
C VAL A 113 -11.05 6.63 -4.73
N GLY A 114 -11.69 5.71 -4.00
CA GLY A 114 -11.79 4.31 -4.40
C GLY A 114 -12.47 4.14 -5.76
N VAL A 115 -13.54 4.89 -6.02
CA VAL A 115 -14.23 4.91 -7.32
C VAL A 115 -13.33 5.47 -8.42
N ASP A 116 -12.68 6.62 -8.18
CA ASP A 116 -11.74 7.25 -9.12
C ASP A 116 -10.62 6.28 -9.53
N LEU A 117 -9.93 5.69 -8.54
CA LEU A 117 -8.86 4.73 -8.77
C LEU A 117 -9.35 3.47 -9.51
N THR A 118 -10.52 2.95 -9.14
CA THR A 118 -11.08 1.77 -9.81
C THR A 118 -11.37 2.04 -11.28
N ASN A 119 -11.93 3.21 -11.61
CA ASN A 119 -12.22 3.60 -12.98
C ASN A 119 -10.93 3.80 -13.80
N LEU A 120 -9.92 4.43 -13.22
CA LEU A 120 -8.62 4.61 -13.86
C LEU A 120 -7.96 3.26 -14.16
N ILE A 121 -7.92 2.36 -13.17
CA ILE A 121 -7.36 1.01 -13.33
C ILE A 121 -8.12 0.23 -14.42
N GLN A 122 -9.45 0.35 -14.48
CA GLN A 122 -10.25 -0.28 -15.54
C GLN A 122 -9.90 0.29 -16.92
N GLY A 123 -9.68 1.60 -17.04
CA GLY A 123 -9.22 2.24 -18.27
C GLY A 123 -7.88 1.66 -18.75
N MET A 124 -6.91 1.53 -17.85
CA MET A 124 -5.61 0.93 -18.15
C MET A 124 -5.70 -0.56 -18.50
N LEU A 125 -6.60 -1.31 -17.87
CA LEU A 125 -6.84 -2.72 -18.19
C LEU A 125 -7.44 -2.88 -19.60
N ALA A 126 -8.23 -1.92 -20.06
CA ALA A 126 -8.82 -1.92 -21.40
C ALA A 126 -7.82 -1.47 -22.47
N HIS A 127 -7.01 -0.44 -22.18
CA HIS A 127 -6.09 0.18 -23.13
C HIS A 127 -4.75 0.55 -22.47
N PRO A 128 -3.86 -0.42 -22.21
CA PRO A 128 -2.62 -0.16 -21.50
C PRO A 128 -1.64 0.64 -22.39
N ARG A 129 -1.05 1.71 -21.84
CA ARG A 129 0.03 2.49 -22.47
C ARG A 129 1.41 2.22 -21.86
N GLY A 130 1.49 1.34 -20.86
CA GLY A 130 2.74 0.95 -20.20
C GLY A 130 3.20 1.92 -19.12
N ASP A 131 4.49 2.26 -19.14
CA ASP A 131 5.17 3.04 -18.09
C ASP A 131 4.55 4.41 -17.77
N PRO A 132 4.04 5.19 -18.75
CA PRO A 132 3.39 6.47 -18.46
C PRO A 132 2.16 6.31 -17.56
N ASP A 133 1.30 5.33 -17.84
CA ASP A 133 0.08 5.10 -17.05
C ASP A 133 0.42 4.67 -15.61
N VAL A 134 1.47 3.85 -15.44
CA VAL A 134 1.95 3.42 -14.11
C VAL A 134 2.47 4.62 -13.33
N THR A 135 3.24 5.50 -13.99
CA THR A 135 3.79 6.72 -13.38
C THR A 135 2.68 7.68 -12.96
N ASP A 136 1.68 7.90 -13.82
CA ASP A 136 0.52 8.75 -13.53
C ASP A 136 -0.30 8.19 -12.35
N LEU A 137 -0.46 6.87 -12.28
CA LEU A 137 -1.17 6.21 -11.19
C LEU A 137 -0.40 6.33 -9.87
N GLN A 138 0.92 6.15 -9.87
CA GLN A 138 1.76 6.40 -8.69
C GLN A 138 1.63 7.86 -8.23
N HIS A 139 1.67 8.82 -9.16
CA HIS A 139 1.52 10.24 -8.84
C HIS A 139 0.14 10.56 -8.21
N LYS A 140 -0.94 9.98 -8.74
CA LYS A 140 -2.29 10.12 -8.17
C LYS A 140 -2.37 9.54 -6.77
N ILE A 141 -1.86 8.33 -6.55
CA ILE A 141 -1.87 7.69 -5.21
C ILE A 141 -1.09 8.56 -4.22
N ALA A 142 0.10 9.04 -4.59
CA ALA A 142 0.89 9.93 -3.73
C ALA A 142 0.15 11.23 -3.39
N THR A 143 -0.55 11.83 -4.36
CA THR A 143 -1.37 13.03 -4.16
C THR A 143 -2.52 12.77 -3.19
N ARG A 144 -3.29 11.69 -3.40
CA ARG A 144 -4.40 11.32 -2.51
C ARG A 144 -3.95 10.95 -1.11
N THR A 145 -2.72 10.45 -0.96
CA THR A 145 -2.11 10.19 0.35
C THR A 145 -1.85 11.51 1.09
N ARG A 146 -1.29 12.52 0.42
CA ARG A 146 -1.06 13.86 1.00
C ARG A 146 -2.36 14.57 1.38
N GLU A 147 -3.42 14.34 0.63
CA GLU A 147 -4.77 14.84 0.93
C GLU A 147 -5.47 14.09 2.08
N GLY A 148 -4.84 13.05 2.64
CA GLY A 148 -5.43 12.21 3.68
C GLY A 148 -6.56 11.29 3.19
N ALA A 149 -6.71 11.15 1.87
CA ALA A 149 -7.73 10.28 1.28
C ALA A 149 -7.32 8.81 1.17
N ILE A 150 -6.04 8.53 1.35
CA ILE A 150 -5.45 7.18 1.44
C ILE A 150 -4.51 7.17 2.63
N THR A 151 -4.61 6.16 3.51
CA THR A 151 -3.69 6.00 4.64
C THR A 151 -2.27 5.70 4.16
N ALA A 152 -1.24 6.10 4.92
CA ALA A 152 0.16 5.89 4.55
C ALA A 152 0.50 4.40 4.36
N ALA A 153 -0.04 3.53 5.22
CA ALA A 153 0.13 2.08 5.12
C ALA A 153 -0.47 1.53 3.82
N ARG A 154 -1.69 1.95 3.49
CA ARG A 154 -2.35 1.53 2.24
C ARG A 154 -1.61 2.05 1.02
N SER A 155 -1.17 3.31 1.04
CA SER A 155 -0.39 3.91 -0.04
C SER A 155 0.88 3.12 -0.32
N THR A 156 1.61 2.72 0.72
CA THR A 156 2.81 1.87 0.60
C THR A 156 2.50 0.55 -0.12
N GLN A 157 1.41 -0.12 0.27
CA GLN A 157 0.99 -1.37 -0.36
C GLN A 157 0.65 -1.16 -1.85
N LEU A 158 -0.09 -0.11 -2.18
CA LEU A 158 -0.46 0.20 -3.57
C LEU A 158 0.79 0.46 -4.42
N HIS A 159 1.77 1.20 -3.90
CA HIS A 159 3.05 1.42 -4.58
C HIS A 159 3.84 0.13 -4.76
N GLN A 160 3.90 -0.75 -3.76
CA GLN A 160 4.58 -2.04 -3.87
C GLN A 160 4.00 -2.90 -4.99
N ILE A 161 2.67 -2.92 -5.14
CA ILE A 161 2.01 -3.64 -6.24
C ILE A 161 2.45 -3.07 -7.60
N LEU A 162 2.55 -1.74 -7.72
CA LEU A 162 2.98 -1.09 -8.96
C LEU A 162 4.46 -1.30 -9.26
N THR A 163 5.34 -1.28 -8.25
CA THR A 163 6.78 -1.54 -8.43
C THR A 163 7.07 -2.96 -8.89
N GLN A 164 6.19 -3.92 -8.57
CA GLN A 164 6.31 -5.30 -9.05
C GLN A 164 5.88 -5.47 -10.51
N ALA A 165 5.24 -4.49 -11.13
CA ALA A 165 4.81 -4.59 -12.52
C ALA A 165 6.03 -4.70 -13.45
N ALA A 166 6.12 -5.80 -14.19
CA ALA A 166 7.02 -5.96 -15.30
C ALA A 166 6.67 -4.93 -16.36
N ARG A 167 7.70 -4.21 -16.83
CA ARG A 167 7.56 -3.30 -17.96
C ARG A 167 7.16 -4.12 -19.21
N PRO A 168 6.18 -3.64 -20.00
CA PRO A 168 5.78 -4.31 -21.22
C PRO A 168 6.90 -4.33 -22.27
#